data_AF-A0AAN4ZMT6-F1
#
_entry.id   AF-A0AAN4ZMT6-F1
#
_cell.length_a   1.000
_cell.length_b   1.000
_cell.length_c   1.000
_cell.angle_alpha   90.00
_cell.angle_beta   90.00
_cell.angle_gamma   90.00
#
_symmetry.space_group_name_H-M   'P 1'
#
loop_
_entity.id
_entity.type
_entity.pdbx_description
1 polymer ?
#
loop_
_entity_poly.entity_id
_entity_poly.type
_entity_poly.pdbx_seq_one_letter_code
_entity_poly.pdbx_strand_id
1 'polypeptide(L)'
;LKAIMACDPDHDCFSPESRLLLQNQRELFTKSLMSYVLARRGQTKGPPAFTQMLSLISWQQNLVRKHKDAYLLLLALDLVGPSFPRVILQVLSS
;
A
#
# COMPACT_ATOMS: atom_id res chain seq x y z
N LEU A 1 2.25 2.70 -9.09
CA LEU A 1 1.49 2.04 -8.00
C LEU A 1 2.39 1.60 -6.86
N LYS A 2 3.30 0.62 -7.04
CA LYS A 2 4.21 0.19 -5.95
C LYS A 2 4.98 1.32 -5.27
N ALA A 3 5.52 2.27 -6.04
CA ALA A 3 6.20 3.44 -5.48
C ALA A 3 5.27 4.34 -4.62
N ILE A 4 4.01 4.52 -5.03
CA ILE A 4 3.00 5.28 -4.27
C ILE A 4 2.72 4.57 -2.94
N MET A 5 2.61 3.23 -2.97
CA MET A 5 2.37 2.41 -1.77
C MET A 5 3.57 2.36 -0.83
N ALA A 6 4.79 2.37 -1.36
CA ALA A 6 6.01 2.38 -0.56
C ALA A 6 6.23 3.71 0.17
N CYS A 7 5.67 4.81 -0.36
CA CYS A 7 5.72 6.13 0.26
C CYS A 7 4.52 6.37 1.19
N ASP A 8 4.29 5.48 2.15
CA ASP A 8 3.23 5.64 3.15
C ASP A 8 3.71 6.54 4.31
N PRO A 9 3.21 7.78 4.46
CA PRO A 9 3.63 8.68 5.53
C PRO A 9 3.01 8.31 6.88
N ASP A 10 2.01 7.43 6.91
CA ASP A 10 1.19 7.16 8.09
C ASP A 10 1.77 6.03 8.97
N HIS A 11 2.98 5.58 8.69
CA HIS A 11 3.68 4.61 9.53
C HIS A 11 4.17 5.26 10.83
N ASP A 12 3.80 4.67 11.97
CA ASP A 12 4.05 5.24 13.31
C ASP A 12 5.54 5.51 13.63
N CYS A 13 6.47 4.85 12.93
CA CYS A 13 7.91 4.94 13.20
C CYS A 13 8.62 6.14 12.53
N PHE A 14 7.93 6.93 11.69
CA PHE A 14 8.58 8.03 10.98
C PHE A 14 8.53 9.35 11.76
N SER A 15 9.67 10.06 11.76
CA SER A 15 9.75 11.45 12.23
C SER A 15 8.87 12.38 11.37
N PRO A 16 8.42 13.54 11.89
CA PRO A 16 7.62 14.49 11.12
C PRO A 16 8.26 14.88 9.78
N GLU A 17 9.58 15.07 9.75
CA GLU A 17 10.34 15.39 8.54
C GLU A 17 10.30 14.23 7.53
N SER A 18 10.43 13.00 8.02
CA SER A 18 10.36 11.80 7.19
C SER A 18 8.96 11.60 6.59
N ARG A 19 7.90 11.87 7.37
CA ARG A 19 6.51 11.84 6.89
C ARG A 19 6.29 12.87 5.79
N LEU A 20 6.80 14.09 5.96
CA LEU A 20 6.73 15.15 4.94
C LEU A 20 7.46 14.72 3.65
N LEU A 21 8.66 14.15 3.76
CA LEU A 21 9.42 13.66 2.60
C LEU A 21 8.65 12.55 1.87
N LEU A 22 8.09 11.58 2.60
CA LEU A 22 7.30 10.49 2.02
C LEU A 22 6.04 11.02 1.35
N GLN A 23 5.35 11.99 1.95
CA GLN A 23 4.19 12.64 1.34
C GLN A 23 4.56 13.32 0.02
N ASN A 24 5.65 14.08 -0.01
CA ASN A 24 6.12 14.75 -1.23
C ASN A 24 6.47 13.74 -2.33
N GLN A 25 7.14 12.64 -2.00
CA GLN A 25 7.44 11.57 -2.97
C GLN A 25 6.17 10.87 -3.46
N ARG A 26 5.22 10.59 -2.55
CA ARG A 26 3.91 10.01 -2.90
C ARG A 26 3.16 10.89 -3.91
N GLU A 27 3.17 12.20 -3.69
CA GLU A 27 2.57 13.16 -4.62
C GLU A 27 3.27 13.19 -5.99
N LEU A 28 4.60 13.17 -6.02
CA LEU A 28 5.38 13.11 -7.26
C LEU A 28 5.06 11.86 -8.08
N PHE A 29 5.03 10.68 -7.45
CA PHE A 29 4.66 9.44 -8.13
C PHE A 29 3.21 9.42 -8.59
N THR A 30 2.31 10.03 -7.83
CA THR A 30 0.89 10.16 -8.19
C THR A 30 0.70 11.07 -9.41
N LYS A 31 1.37 12.23 -9.43
CA LYS A 31 1.39 13.15 -10.59
C LYS A 31 1.97 12.47 -11.84
N SER A 32 3.08 11.75 -11.67
CA SER A 32 3.72 10.99 -12.75
C SER A 32 2.79 9.91 -13.33
N LEU A 33 2.06 9.20 -12.46
CA LEU A 33 1.05 8.23 -12.89
C LEU A 33 -0.09 8.89 -13.68
N MET A 34 -0.58 10.04 -13.22
CA MET A 34 -1.63 10.78 -13.94
C MET A 34 -1.14 11.24 -15.32
N SER A 35 0.04 11.85 -15.41
CA SER A 35 0.65 12.26 -16.68
C SER A 35 0.82 11.08 -17.64
N TYR A 36 1.31 9.94 -17.14
CA TYR A 36 1.44 8.72 -17.92
C TYR A 36 0.10 8.20 -18.44
N VAL A 37 -0.91 8.14 -17.56
CA VAL A 37 -2.24 7.65 -17.93
C VAL A 37 -2.91 8.56 -18.97
N LEU A 38 -2.79 9.88 -18.81
CA LEU A 38 -3.27 10.85 -19.80
C LEU A 38 -2.55 10.70 -21.14
N ALA A 39 -1.21 10.58 -21.14
CA ALA A 39 -0.43 10.40 -22.36
C ALA A 39 -0.82 9.10 -23.10
N ARG A 40 -1.14 8.03 -22.37
CA ARG A 40 -1.40 6.71 -22.96
C ARG A 40 -2.87 6.47 -23.34
N ARG A 41 -3.82 7.10 -22.63
CA ARG A 41 -5.26 6.84 -22.79
C ARG A 41 -6.07 8.07 -23.20
N GLY A 42 -5.42 9.23 -23.29
CA GLY A 42 -6.05 10.51 -23.64
C GLY A 42 -6.87 11.11 -22.51
N GLN A 43 -7.35 12.33 -22.75
CA GLN A 43 -8.12 13.15 -21.79
C GLN A 43 -9.43 12.48 -21.34
N THR A 44 -10.07 11.71 -22.23
CA THR A 44 -11.40 11.12 -21.95
C THR A 44 -11.31 9.82 -21.14
N LYS A 45 -10.42 8.89 -21.54
CA LYS A 45 -10.30 7.57 -20.89
C LYS A 45 -9.22 7.53 -19.80
N GLY A 46 -8.36 8.56 -19.74
CA GLY A 46 -7.28 8.66 -18.77
C GLY A 46 -7.77 8.79 -17.32
N PRO A 47 -8.53 9.85 -16.96
CA PRO A 47 -8.93 10.07 -15.58
C PRO A 47 -9.69 8.88 -14.95
N PRO A 48 -10.67 8.24 -15.63
CA PRO A 48 -11.32 7.04 -15.09
C PRO A 48 -10.34 5.89 -14.84
N ALA A 49 -9.40 5.65 -15.76
CA ALA A 49 -8.39 4.61 -15.61
C ALA A 49 -7.41 4.91 -14.47
N PHE A 50 -7.05 6.18 -14.27
CA PHE A 50 -6.21 6.60 -13.14
C PHE A 50 -6.90 6.31 -11.81
N THR A 51 -8.17 6.68 -11.66
CA THR A 51 -8.97 6.38 -10.46
C THR A 51 -9.09 4.89 -10.20
N GLN A 52 -9.35 4.08 -11.25
CA GLN A 52 -9.37 2.63 -11.14
C GLN A 52 -8.02 2.04 -10.71
N MET A 53 -6.90 2.61 -11.16
CA MET A 53 -5.57 2.18 -10.73
C MET A 53 -5.31 2.53 -9.27
N LEU A 54 -5.74 3.70 -8.81
CA LEU A 54 -5.61 4.09 -7.40
C LEU A 54 -6.48 3.23 -6.47
N SER A 55 -7.67 2.81 -6.90
CA SER A 55 -8.54 1.96 -6.06
C SER A 55 -7.92 0.59 -5.75
N LEU A 56 -7.01 0.10 -6.60
CA LEU A 56 -6.22 -1.10 -6.33
C LEU A 56 -5.36 -0.97 -5.07
N ILE A 57 -4.90 0.24 -4.74
CA ILE A 57 -4.10 0.50 -3.52
C ILE A 57 -4.97 0.26 -2.29
N SER A 58 -6.16 0.85 -2.24
CA SER A 58 -7.09 0.67 -1.12
C SER A 58 -7.56 -0.78 -1.00
N TRP A 59 -7.82 -1.44 -2.14
CA TRP A 59 -8.15 -2.87 -2.15
C TRP A 59 -7.01 -3.72 -1.56
N GLN A 60 -5.77 -3.45 -1.96
CA GLN A 60 -4.60 -4.17 -1.44
C GLN A 60 -4.41 -3.92 0.06
N GLN A 61 -4.56 -2.67 0.54
CA GLN A 61 -4.47 -2.35 1.97
C GLN A 61 -5.54 -3.11 2.78
N ASN A 62 -6.77 -3.20 2.28
CA ASN A 62 -7.84 -3.97 2.91
C ASN A 62 -7.53 -5.47 2.91
N LEU A 63 -6.96 -6.00 1.81
CA LEU A 63 -6.55 -7.39 1.73
C LEU A 63 -5.47 -7.71 2.77
N VAL A 64 -4.45 -6.86 2.88
CA VAL A 64 -3.37 -6.99 3.87
C VAL A 64 -3.93 -6.96 5.29
N ARG A 65 -4.84 -6.01 5.60
CA ARG A 65 -5.50 -5.94 6.91
C ARG A 65 -6.23 -7.24 7.25
N LYS A 66 -7.06 -7.75 6.33
CA LYS A 66 -7.77 -9.03 6.52
C LYS A 66 -6.82 -10.20 6.76
N HIS A 67 -5.67 -10.23 6.07
CA HIS A 67 -4.65 -11.26 6.30
C HIS A 67 -4.01 -11.11 7.68
N LYS A 68 -3.71 -9.88 8.14
CA LYS A 68 -3.22 -9.63 9.51
C LYS A 68 -4.24 -10.10 10.55
N ASP A 69 -5.52 -9.77 10.38
CA ASP A 69 -6.58 -10.14 11.33
C ASP A 69 -6.75 -11.67 11.40
N ALA A 70 -6.82 -12.34 10.24
CA ALA A 70 -6.90 -13.79 10.17
C ALA A 70 -5.67 -14.46 10.81
N TYR A 71 -4.49 -13.88 10.61
CA TYR A 71 -3.26 -14.39 11.21
C TYR A 71 -3.25 -14.25 12.74
N LEU A 72 -3.66 -13.10 13.27
CA LEU A 72 -3.79 -12.89 14.71
C LEU A 72 -4.79 -13.86 15.34
N LEU A 73 -5.90 -14.16 14.65
CA LEU A 73 -6.86 -15.17 15.08
C LEU A 73 -6.24 -16.58 15.12
N LEU A 74 -5.50 -16.99 14.08
CA LEU A 74 -4.83 -18.29 14.07
C LEU A 74 -3.80 -18.41 15.20
N LEU A 75 -3.04 -17.34 15.46
CA LEU A 75 -2.11 -17.28 16.59
C LEU A 75 -2.83 -17.41 17.94
N ALA A 76 -3.92 -16.66 18.13
CA ALA A 76 -4.69 -16.70 19.38
C ALA A 76 -5.31 -18.07 19.66
N LEU A 77 -5.58 -18.85 18.60
CA LEU A 77 -6.11 -20.21 18.68
C LEU A 77 -5.02 -21.30 18.74
N ASP A 78 -3.74 -20.92 18.75
CA ASP A 78 -2.58 -21.83 18.70
C ASP A 78 -2.59 -22.79 17.49
N LEU A 79 -3.20 -22.34 16.38
CA LEU A 79 -3.33 -23.11 15.14
C LEU A 79 -2.16 -22.85 14.16
N VAL A 80 -1.17 -22.04 14.54
CA VAL A 80 -0.04 -21.71 13.68
C VAL A 80 1.06 -22.77 13.81
N GLY A 81 1.12 -23.66 12.84
CA GLY A 81 2.17 -24.68 12.76
C GLY A 81 3.59 -24.12 12.50
N PRO A 82 4.64 -24.90 12.78
CA PRO A 82 6.06 -24.48 12.73
C PRO A 82 6.59 -24.13 11.31
N SER A 83 5.78 -24.32 10.28
CA SER A 83 6.14 -24.11 8.87
C SER A 83 5.88 -22.68 8.36
N PHE A 84 5.44 -21.75 9.21
CA PHE A 84 5.18 -20.37 8.79
C PHE A 84 6.45 -19.50 8.79
N PRO A 85 6.82 -18.87 7.65
CA PRO A 85 8.04 -18.08 7.56
C PRO A 85 8.03 -16.85 8.49
N ARG A 86 9.02 -16.76 9.38
CA ARG A 86 9.23 -15.63 10.32
C ARG A 86 9.37 -14.25 9.64
N VAL A 87 9.64 -14.20 8.34
CA VAL A 87 9.71 -12.96 7.56
C VAL A 87 8.32 -12.32 7.39
N ILE A 88 7.26 -13.14 7.32
CA ILE A 88 5.87 -12.66 7.22
C ILE A 88 5.42 -12.05 8.56
N LEU A 89 5.91 -12.58 9.67
CA LEU A 89 5.65 -12.10 11.03
C LEU A 89 6.07 -10.62 11.22
N GLN A 90 7.27 -10.23 10.76
CA GLN A 90 7.77 -8.86 10.89
C GLN A 90 7.03 -7.85 9.99
N VAL A 91 6.62 -8.28 8.79
CA VAL A 91 5.88 -7.42 7.85
C VAL A 91 4.42 -7.23 8.27
N LEU A 92 3.83 -8.20 8.98
CA LEU A 92 2.46 -8.11 9.46
C LEU A 92 2.33 -7.37 10.80
N SER A 93 3.37 -7.37 11.63
CA SER A 93 3.41 -6.66 12.93
C SER A 93 3.82 -5.18 12.85
N SER A 94 4.28 -4.72 11.67
CA SER A 94 4.62 -3.31 11.38
C SER A 94 3.43 -2.61 10.70
#